data_AF-A0AAW6UW02-F1
#
_entry.id   AF-A0AAW6UW02-F1
#
_cell.length_a   1.000
_cell.length_b   1.000
_cell.length_c   1.000
_cell.angle_alpha   90.00
_cell.angle_beta   90.00
_cell.angle_gamma   90.00
#
_symmetry.space_group_name_H-M   'P 1'
#
loop_
_entity.id
_entity.type
_entity.pdbx_description
1 polymer ?
#
loop_
_entity_poly.entity_id
_entity_poly.type
_entity_poly.pdbx_seq_one_letter_code
_entity_poly.pdbx_strand_id
1 'polypeptide(L)'
;MSVTENLDSKIKAQEEKLKQLKAQRQAALAREKAKEKEQARKDDTRRKILIGSCMLKITEEDEQARAKLIAQMDRYLTDERDRKLFNLASLSA
;
A
#
# COMPACT_ATOMS: atom_id res chain seq x y z
N MET A 1 -39.58 39.12 18.47
CA MET A 1 -39.33 37.71 18.12
C MET A 1 -39.85 36.84 19.24
N SER A 2 -40.63 35.82 18.89
CA SER A 2 -41.14 34.82 19.83
C SER A 2 -39.97 34.06 20.47
N VAL A 3 -40.14 33.60 21.72
CA VAL A 3 -39.16 32.73 22.41
C VAL A 3 -38.84 31.48 21.57
N THR A 4 -39.80 30.98 20.79
CA THR A 4 -39.64 29.84 19.89
C THR A 4 -38.67 30.14 18.74
N GLU A 5 -38.75 31.32 18.12
CA GLU A 5 -37.85 31.73 17.02
C GLU A 5 -36.39 31.87 17.48
N ASN A 6 -36.17 32.31 18.73
CA ASN A 6 -34.83 32.38 19.33
C ASN A 6 -34.24 30.98 19.59
N LEU A 7 -35.07 30.02 19.96
CA LEU A 7 -34.65 28.62 20.15
C LEU A 7 -34.34 27.97 18.80
N ASP A 8 -35.18 28.16 17.78
CA ASP A 8 -34.96 27.59 16.44
C ASP A 8 -33.68 28.13 15.78
N SER A 9 -33.39 29.42 15.93
CA SER A 9 -32.14 30.01 15.43
C SER A 9 -30.91 29.43 16.13
N LYS A 10 -30.98 29.21 17.46
CA LYS A 10 -29.90 28.55 18.22
C LYS A 10 -29.72 27.10 17.80
N ILE A 11 -30.81 26.36 17.59
CA ILE A 11 -30.77 24.97 17.10
C ILE A 11 -30.08 24.91 15.73
N LYS A 12 -30.50 25.75 14.78
CA LYS A 12 -29.86 25.81 13.45
C LYS A 12 -28.37 26.15 13.51
N ALA A 13 -27.98 27.10 14.35
CA ALA A 13 -26.57 27.45 14.53
C ALA A 13 -25.75 26.28 15.11
N GLN A 14 -26.33 25.52 16.04
CA GLN A 14 -25.70 24.33 16.60
C GLN A 14 -25.61 23.17 15.59
N GLU A 15 -26.65 22.97 14.78
CA GLU A 15 -26.66 21.97 13.69
C GLU A 15 -25.59 22.26 12.64
N GLU A 16 -25.47 23.53 12.21
CA GLU A 16 -24.46 23.93 11.24
C GLU A 16 -23.04 23.76 11.81
N LYS A 17 -22.84 24.13 13.08
CA LYS A 17 -21.57 23.90 13.78
C LYS A 17 -21.25 22.41 13.90
N LEU A 18 -22.24 21.57 14.19
CA LEU A 18 -22.07 20.12 14.26
C LEU A 18 -21.69 19.54 12.90
N LYS A 19 -22.31 20.02 11.81
CA LYS A 19 -22.00 19.61 10.44
C LYS A 19 -20.56 19.95 10.07
N GLN A 20 -20.11 21.16 10.39
CA GLN A 20 -18.72 21.59 10.16
C GLN A 20 -17.72 20.73 10.95
N LEU A 21 -17.98 20.45 12.23
CA LEU A 21 -17.12 19.60 13.05
C LEU A 21 -17.05 18.15 12.53
N LYS A 22 -18.18 17.59 12.06
CA LYS A 22 -18.21 16.26 11.44
C LYS A 22 -17.35 16.23 10.16
N ALA A 23 -17.45 17.24 9.32
CA ALA A 23 -16.64 17.35 8.11
C ALA A 23 -15.14 17.46 8.43
N GLN A 24 -14.76 18.25 9.43
CA GLN A 24 -13.37 18.36 9.89
C GLN A 24 -12.84 17.02 10.43
N ARG A 25 -13.64 16.30 11.24
CA ARG A 25 -13.28 14.97 11.74
C ARG A 25 -13.08 13.98 10.60
N GLN A 26 -13.97 13.96 9.62
CA GLN A 26 -13.85 13.07 8.47
C GLN A 26 -12.60 13.39 7.65
N ALA A 27 -12.28 14.67 7.44
CA ALA A 27 -11.06 15.09 6.76
C ALA A 27 -9.80 14.66 7.53
N ALA A 28 -9.79 14.77 8.86
CA ALA A 28 -8.67 14.31 9.69
C ALA A 28 -8.48 12.79 9.60
N LEU A 29 -9.55 12.01 9.70
CA LEU A 29 -9.50 10.55 9.56
C LEU A 29 -9.01 10.11 8.18
N ALA A 30 -9.47 10.79 7.12
CA ALA A 30 -9.00 10.52 5.76
C ALA A 30 -7.50 10.79 5.60
N ARG A 31 -6.98 11.86 6.22
CA ARG A 31 -5.54 12.19 6.20
C ARG A 31 -4.71 11.14 6.94
N GLU A 32 -5.14 10.70 8.13
CA GLU A 32 -4.42 9.67 8.87
C GLU A 32 -4.41 8.33 8.13
N LYS A 33 -5.56 7.91 7.58
CA LYS A 33 -5.63 6.71 6.74
C LYS A 33 -4.73 6.79 5.50
N ALA A 34 -4.61 7.98 4.90
CA ALA A 34 -3.72 8.19 3.77
C ALA A 34 -2.24 8.05 4.17
N LYS A 35 -1.85 8.60 5.34
CA LYS A 35 -0.49 8.45 5.89
C LYS A 35 -0.16 6.99 6.21
N GLU A 36 -1.08 6.27 6.86
CA GLU A 36 -0.93 4.84 7.16
C GLU A 36 -0.75 4.02 5.89
N LYS A 37 -1.58 4.26 4.86
CA LYS A 37 -1.48 3.57 3.57
C LYS A 37 -0.16 3.87 2.87
N GLU A 38 0.35 5.09 2.99
CA GLU A 38 1.64 5.49 2.42
C GLU A 38 2.79 4.81 3.16
N GLN A 39 2.77 4.81 4.49
CA GLN A 39 3.77 4.12 5.30
C GLN A 39 3.79 2.62 5.02
N ALA A 40 2.61 1.98 4.93
CA ALA A 40 2.49 0.57 4.60
C ALA A 40 3.11 0.24 3.24
N ARG A 41 2.96 1.10 2.22
CA ARG A 41 3.61 0.91 0.91
C ARG A 41 5.12 1.06 0.98
N LYS A 42 5.62 2.02 1.76
CA LYS A 42 7.06 2.20 1.98
C LYS A 42 7.67 0.99 2.68
N ASP A 43 7.01 0.50 3.73
CA ASP A 43 7.45 -0.66 4.49
C ASP A 43 7.41 -1.94 3.64
N ASP A 44 6.37 -2.14 2.84
CA ASP A 44 6.27 -3.26 1.90
C ASP A 44 7.37 -3.21 0.82
N THR A 45 7.61 -2.03 0.24
CA THR A 45 8.70 -1.84 -0.72
C THR A 45 10.06 -2.14 -0.08
N ARG A 46 10.29 -1.62 1.13
CA ARG A 46 11.53 -1.88 1.87
C ARG A 46 11.71 -3.36 2.19
N ARG A 47 10.63 -4.05 2.59
CA ARG A 47 10.64 -5.49 2.86
C ARG A 47 11.03 -6.28 1.62
N LYS A 48 10.44 -5.99 0.46
CA LYS A 48 10.76 -6.64 -0.82
C LYS A 48 12.22 -6.42 -1.23
N ILE A 49 12.73 -5.20 -1.08
CA ILE A 49 14.14 -4.88 -1.35
C ILE A 49 15.06 -5.70 -0.45
N LEU A 50 14.79 -5.74 0.87
CA LEU A 50 15.62 -6.46 1.82
C LEU A 50 15.64 -7.97 1.54
N ILE A 51 14.46 -8.57 1.27
CA ILE A 51 14.36 -9.98 0.88
C ILE A 51 15.18 -10.24 -0.39
N GLY A 52 15.02 -9.39 -1.42
CA GLY A 52 15.79 -9.50 -2.66
C GLY A 52 17.30 -9.42 -2.43
N SER A 53 17.77 -8.42 -1.68
CA SER A 53 19.20 -8.27 -1.37
C SER A 53 19.78 -9.44 -0.59
N CYS A 54 19.01 -10.01 0.35
CA CYS A 54 19.42 -11.17 1.14
C CYS A 54 19.53 -12.41 0.25
N MET A 55 18.52 -12.64 -0.60
CA MET A 55 18.52 -13.78 -1.52
C MET A 55 19.67 -13.71 -2.52
N LEU A 56 19.94 -12.53 -3.10
CA LEU A 56 21.07 -12.33 -4.00
C LEU A 56 22.38 -12.73 -3.32
N LYS A 57 22.63 -12.25 -2.10
CA LYS A 57 23.81 -12.61 -1.32
C LYS A 57 23.92 -14.12 -1.08
N ILE A 58 22.84 -14.79 -0.69
CA ILE A 58 22.82 -16.24 -0.50
C ILE A 58 23.21 -16.98 -1.78
N THR A 59 22.66 -16.56 -2.92
CA THR A 59 22.95 -17.19 -4.22
C THR A 59 24.31 -16.85 -4.82
N GLU A 60 24.98 -15.81 -4.34
CA GLU A 60 26.37 -15.51 -4.67
C GLU A 60 27.34 -16.46 -3.94
N GLU A 61 26.99 -16.85 -2.72
CA GLU A 61 27.82 -17.72 -1.86
C GLU A 61 27.53 -19.23 -2.08
N ASP A 62 26.33 -19.59 -2.54
CA ASP A 62 25.87 -20.98 -2.73
C ASP A 62 25.23 -21.22 -4.11
N GLU A 63 25.93 -21.98 -4.96
CA GLU A 63 25.47 -22.35 -6.31
C GLU A 63 24.23 -23.27 -6.27
N GLN A 64 24.07 -24.11 -5.24
CA GLN A 64 22.87 -24.93 -5.08
C GLN A 64 21.65 -24.05 -4.77
N ALA A 65 21.82 -23.04 -3.91
CA ALA A 65 20.78 -22.06 -3.64
C ALA A 65 20.42 -21.26 -4.91
N ARG A 66 21.43 -20.87 -5.70
CA ARG A 66 21.23 -20.20 -7.00
C ARG A 66 20.41 -21.05 -7.97
N ALA A 67 20.77 -22.31 -8.15
CA ALA A 67 20.02 -23.22 -9.03
C ALA A 67 18.56 -23.41 -8.58
N LYS A 68 18.34 -23.54 -7.27
CA LYS A 68 16.97 -23.61 -6.69
C LYS A 68 16.18 -22.32 -6.97
N LEU A 69 16.79 -21.15 -6.80
CA LEU A 69 16.15 -19.87 -7.09
C LEU A 69 15.74 -19.77 -8.57
N ILE A 70 16.65 -20.07 -9.50
CA ILE A 70 16.36 -20.01 -10.94
C ILE A 70 15.23 -20.97 -11.31
N ALA A 71 15.23 -22.20 -10.78
CA ALA A 71 14.14 -23.17 -11.00
C ALA A 71 12.79 -22.70 -10.43
N GLN A 72 12.80 -21.96 -9.31
CA GLN A 72 11.57 -21.35 -8.77
C GLN A 72 11.10 -20.18 -9.64
N MET A 73 12.01 -19.32 -10.10
CA MET A 73 11.68 -18.22 -11.01
C MET A 73 11.10 -18.74 -12.34
N ASP A 74 11.62 -19.85 -12.85
CA ASP A 74 11.11 -20.52 -14.05
C ASP A 74 9.65 -20.97 -13.92
N ARG A 75 9.22 -21.37 -12.72
CA ARG A 75 7.82 -21.76 -12.47
C ARG A 75 6.91 -20.58 -12.15
N TYR A 76 7.47 -19.54 -11.53
CA TYR A 76 6.70 -18.40 -11.03
C TYR A 76 6.46 -17.33 -12.09
N LEU A 77 7.47 -17.04 -12.93
CA LEU A 77 7.40 -15.96 -13.92
C LEU A 77 6.66 -16.41 -15.17
N THR A 78 5.61 -15.69 -15.54
CA THR A 78 4.81 -15.93 -16.74
C THR A 78 5.01 -14.88 -17.84
N ASP A 79 5.39 -13.65 -17.49
CA ASP A 79 5.71 -12.59 -18.46
C ASP A 79 7.08 -12.86 -19.11
N GLU A 80 7.13 -12.87 -20.44
CA GLU A 80 8.35 -13.17 -21.19
C GLU A 80 9.48 -12.15 -20.95
N ARG A 81 9.15 -10.88 -20.67
CA ARG A 81 10.17 -9.85 -20.40
C ARG A 81 10.84 -10.12 -19.06
N ASP A 82 10.08 -10.51 -18.05
CA ASP A 82 10.62 -10.84 -16.74
C ASP A 82 11.46 -12.12 -16.79
N ARG A 83 11.00 -13.15 -17.53
CA ARG A 83 11.76 -14.39 -17.76
C ARG A 83 13.12 -14.16 -18.42
N LYS A 84 13.19 -13.22 -19.37
CA LYS A 84 14.45 -12.82 -20.03
C LYS A 84 15.48 -12.25 -19.06
N LEU A 85 15.05 -11.58 -17.97
CA LEU A 85 15.97 -11.06 -16.95
C LEU A 85 16.77 -12.18 -16.25
N PHE A 86 16.25 -13.40 -16.26
CA PHE A 86 16.86 -14.58 -15.64
C PHE A 86 17.39 -15.59 -16.67
N ASN A 87 17.45 -15.21 -17.96
CA ASN A 87 17.83 -16.10 -19.07
C ASN A 87 16.97 -17.38 -19.16
N LEU A 88 15.69 -17.30 -18.80
CA LEU A 88 14.75 -18.41 -18.85
C LEU A 88 14.12 -18.54 -20.25
N ALA A 89 13.80 -19.77 -20.65
CA ALA A 89 13.15 -20.04 -21.94
C ALA A 89 11.76 -19.37 -22.01
N SER A 90 11.32 -18.99 -23.21
CA SER A 90 9.94 -18.55 -23.42
C SER A 90 8.98 -19.70 -23.10
N LEU A 91 7.81 -19.36 -22.55
CA LEU A 91 6.74 -20.34 -22.30
C LEU A 91 5.96 -20.68 -23.57
N SER A 92 6.20 -19.96 -24.66
CA SER A 92 5.67 -20.29 -25.98
C SER A 92 6.47 -21.45 -26.58
N ALA A 93 5.76 -22.58 -26.77
CA ALA A 93 6.13 -23.64 -27.70
C ALA A 93 5.69 -23.27 -29.12
#